data_AF-A0A7J4Y3M8-F1
#
_entry.id   AF-A0A7J4Y3M8-F1
#
_cell.length_a   1.000
_cell.length_b   1.000
_cell.length_c   1.000
_cell.angle_alpha   90.00
_cell.angle_beta   90.00
_cell.angle_gamma   90.00
#
_symmetry.space_group_name_H-M   'P 1'
#
loop_
_entity.id
_entity.type
_entity.pdbx_description
1 polymer ?
#
loop_
_entity_poly.entity_id
_entity_poly.type
_entity_poly.pdbx_seq_one_letter_code
_entity_poly.pdbx_strand_id
1 'polypeptide(L)'
;MRSKRIREEEIKTVLGKRNYVILIIGSILIIIGYILMSGEGSTLATYNPDIFSGTRIRIAPLLCLLGYLLNVFGILYRPRQRGI
;
A
#
# COMPACT_ATOMS: atom_id res chain seq x y z
N MET A 1 17.16 -22.95 -5.51
CA MET A 1 16.77 -21.98 -6.57
C MET A 1 15.44 -22.29 -7.26
N ARG A 2 15.13 -23.54 -7.64
CA ARG A 2 13.91 -23.92 -8.41
C ARG A 2 12.57 -23.59 -7.74
N SER A 3 12.49 -23.66 -6.40
CA SER A 3 11.26 -23.36 -5.65
C SER A 3 10.84 -21.87 -5.69
N LYS A 4 11.79 -20.92 -5.81
CA LYS A 4 11.44 -19.49 -5.94
C LYS A 4 10.75 -19.19 -7.28
N ARG A 5 11.24 -19.79 -8.37
CA ARG A 5 10.73 -19.58 -9.73
C ARG A 5 9.29 -20.09 -9.91
N ILE A 6 8.97 -21.25 -9.32
CA ILE A 6 7.62 -21.84 -9.43
C ILE A 6 6.57 -20.96 -8.73
N ARG A 7 6.89 -20.40 -7.55
CA ARG A 7 5.97 -19.49 -6.83
C ARG A 7 5.75 -18.17 -7.55
N GLU A 8 6.80 -17.60 -8.16
CA GLU A 8 6.66 -16.37 -8.96
C GLU A 8 5.80 -16.56 -10.21
N GLU A 9 5.92 -17.71 -10.89
CA GLU A 9 5.07 -18.02 -12.05
C GLU A 9 3.63 -18.32 -11.64
N GLU A 10 3.42 -19.01 -10.52
CA GLU A 10 2.08 -19.25 -9.96
C GLU A 10 1.41 -17.93 -9.54
N ILE A 11 2.12 -17.02 -8.87
CA ILE A 11 1.60 -15.69 -8.53
C ILE A 11 1.19 -14.91 -9.80
N LYS A 12 1.97 -15.03 -10.90
CA LYS A 12 1.60 -14.46 -12.21
C LYS A 12 0.37 -15.10 -12.85
N THR A 13 0.06 -16.37 -12.56
CA THR A 13 -1.13 -17.03 -13.08
C THR A 13 -2.38 -16.78 -12.22
N VAL A 14 -2.22 -16.58 -10.91
CA VAL A 14 -3.35 -16.28 -10.01
C VAL A 14 -3.73 -14.79 -10.04
N LEU A 15 -2.76 -13.88 -10.19
CA LEU A 15 -2.99 -12.45 -10.34
C LEU A 15 -2.74 -12.00 -11.79
N GLY A 16 -3.81 -11.60 -12.47
CA GLY A 16 -3.71 -11.01 -13.80
C GLY A 16 -2.80 -9.79 -13.83
N LYS A 17 -2.14 -9.52 -14.97
CA LYS A 17 -1.21 -8.39 -15.15
C LYS A 17 -1.78 -7.05 -14.66
N ARG A 18 -3.08 -6.82 -14.87
CA ARG A 18 -3.78 -5.60 -14.46
C ARG A 18 -3.90 -5.47 -12.93
N ASN A 19 -4.19 -6.57 -12.24
CA ASN A 19 -4.28 -6.60 -10.78
C ASN A 19 -2.92 -6.38 -10.13
N TYR A 20 -1.88 -6.97 -10.71
CA TYR A 20 -0.51 -6.79 -10.24
C TYR A 20 -0.08 -5.31 -10.29
N VAL A 21 -0.46 -4.58 -11.35
CA VAL A 21 -0.21 -3.13 -11.45
C VAL A 21 -0.96 -2.36 -10.36
N ILE A 22 -2.22 -2.71 -10.07
CA ILE A 22 -3.01 -2.08 -9.00
C ILE A 22 -2.34 -2.29 -7.63
N LEU A 23 -1.79 -3.48 -7.37
CA LEU A 23 -1.08 -3.77 -6.12
C LEU A 23 0.20 -2.97 -5.95
N ILE A 24 0.97 -2.82 -7.02
CA ILE A 24 2.19 -2.00 -6.99
C ILE A 24 1.83 -0.55 -6.68
N ILE A 25 0.81 0.00 -7.35
CA ILE A 25 0.37 1.38 -7.13
C ILE A 25 -0.12 1.57 -5.69
N GLY A 26 -0.94 0.65 -5.18
CA GLY A 26 -1.40 0.69 -3.79
C GLY A 26 -0.25 0.61 -2.78
N SER A 27 0.75 -0.21 -3.05
CA SER A 27 1.95 -0.35 -2.21
C SER A 27 2.78 0.93 -2.18
N ILE A 28 2.98 1.60 -3.32
CA ILE A 28 3.67 2.89 -3.39
C ILE A 28 2.93 3.96 -2.58
N LEU A 29 1.59 4.00 -2.65
CA LEU A 29 0.77 4.95 -1.87
C LEU A 29 0.91 4.73 -0.35
N ILE A 30 0.95 3.46 0.09
CA ILE A 30 1.17 3.12 1.50
C ILE A 30 2.56 3.59 1.95
N ILE A 31 3.61 3.34 1.16
CA ILE A 31 4.98 3.77 1.48
C ILE A 31 5.04 5.30 1.62
N ILE A 32 4.43 6.03 0.67
CA ILE A 32 4.37 7.49 0.72
C ILE A 32 3.61 7.96 1.98
N GLY A 33 2.49 7.32 2.33
CA GLY A 33 1.73 7.63 3.54
C GLY A 33 2.53 7.42 4.82
N TYR A 34 3.30 6.33 4.92
CA TYR A 34 4.21 6.11 6.05
C TYR A 34 5.35 7.14 6.12
N ILE A 35 5.91 7.55 4.97
CA ILE A 35 6.92 8.61 4.91
C ILE A 35 6.33 9.94 5.40
N LEU A 36 5.09 10.26 5.02
CA LEU A 36 4.38 11.45 5.48
C LEU A 36 4.06 11.41 6.98
N MET A 37 3.74 10.24 7.54
CA MET A 37 3.60 10.07 8.99
C MET A 37 4.95 10.22 9.70
N SER A 38 6.03 9.71 9.10
CA SER A 38 7.40 9.82 9.58
C SER A 38 7.86 11.28 9.66
N GLY A 39 8.18 11.73 10.86
CA GLY A 39 8.89 12.99 11.06
C GLY A 39 9.17 13.24 12.52
N GLU A 40 9.80 14.38 12.78
CA GLU A 40 10.38 14.66 14.09
C GLU A 40 9.31 14.73 15.17
N GLY A 41 9.41 13.82 16.14
CA GLY A 41 8.64 13.88 17.37
C GLY A 41 9.10 15.05 18.22
N SER A 42 8.21 15.57 19.06
CA SER A 42 8.59 16.57 20.06
C SER A 42 9.53 15.97 21.11
N THR A 43 10.57 16.71 21.47
CA THR A 43 11.45 16.41 22.60
C THR A 43 10.95 17.13 23.86
N LEU A 44 11.26 16.60 25.06
CA LEU A 44 10.81 17.17 26.34
C LEU A 44 11.19 18.64 26.57
N ALA A 45 12.15 19.17 25.82
CA ALA A 45 12.64 20.55 25.94
C ALA A 45 11.92 21.54 25.00
N THR A 46 11.28 21.08 23.92
CA THR A 46 10.60 21.96 22.95
C THR A 46 9.37 21.27 22.38
N TYR A 47 8.18 21.81 22.72
CA TYR A 47 6.93 21.41 22.11
C TYR A 47 6.91 21.86 20.64
N ASN A 48 6.96 20.91 19.73
CA ASN A 48 6.89 21.19 18.30
C ASN A 48 5.43 21.05 17.86
N PRO A 49 4.70 22.11 17.45
CA PRO A 49 3.29 21.98 17.09
C PRO A 49 3.06 21.14 15.81
N ASP A 50 4.11 20.87 15.04
CA ASP A 50 4.06 20.09 13.79
C ASP A 50 3.72 18.61 13.96
N ILE A 51 3.84 18.05 15.18
CA ILE A 51 3.29 16.71 15.48
C ILE A 51 1.76 16.68 15.38
N PHE A 52 1.08 17.82 15.55
CA PHE A 52 -0.36 17.97 15.33
C PHE A 52 -0.71 18.57 13.97
N SER A 53 0.25 18.66 13.05
CA SER A 53 0.01 19.12 11.70
C SER A 53 -1.07 18.24 11.05
N GLY A 54 -2.13 18.87 10.53
CA GLY A 54 -3.25 18.18 9.91
C GLY A 54 -2.83 17.24 8.78
N THR A 55 -1.66 17.48 8.19
CA THR A 55 -1.04 16.62 7.17
C THR A 55 -0.63 15.25 7.73
N ARG A 56 -0.01 15.20 8.92
CA ARG A 56 0.43 13.93 9.55
C ARG A 56 -0.71 13.15 10.17
N ILE A 57 -1.70 13.86 10.75
CA ILE A 57 -2.80 13.23 11.50
C ILE A 57 -3.98 12.85 10.58
N ARG A 58 -4.26 13.63 9.54
CA ARG A 58 -5.42 13.39 8.67
C ARG A 58 -5.01 12.89 7.30
N ILE A 59 -4.12 13.61 6.61
CA ILE A 59 -3.80 13.31 5.21
C ILE A 59 -3.01 12.00 5.10
N ALA A 60 -1.98 11.82 5.91
CA ALA A 60 -1.11 10.66 5.83
C ALA A 60 -1.85 9.32 6.12
N PRO A 61 -2.69 9.20 7.17
CA PRO A 61 -3.48 7.99 7.39
C PRO A 61 -4.54 7.76 6.31
N LEU A 62 -5.11 8.82 5.74
CA LEU A 62 -6.07 8.70 4.63
C LEU A 62 -5.41 8.11 3.37
N LEU A 63 -4.18 8.56 3.05
CA LEU A 63 -3.37 8.01 1.96
C LEU A 63 -3.05 6.53 2.17
N CYS A 64 -2.66 6.14 3.39
CA CYS A 64 -2.45 4.74 3.74
C CYS A 64 -3.73 3.93 3.54
N LEU A 65 -4.88 4.42 4.02
CA LEU A 65 -6.17 3.76 3.87
C LEU A 65 -6.53 3.56 2.39
N LEU A 66 -6.38 4.58 1.57
CA LEU A 66 -6.56 4.50 0.12
C LEU A 66 -5.65 3.43 -0.53
N GLY A 67 -4.38 3.41 -0.14
CA GLY A 67 -3.43 2.41 -0.63
C GLY A 67 -3.79 0.97 -0.21
N TYR A 68 -4.29 0.77 1.02
CA TYR A 68 -4.80 -0.53 1.47
C TYR A 68 -6.08 -0.94 0.74
N LEU A 69 -7.02 -0.02 0.53
CA LEU A 69 -8.25 -0.30 -0.23
C LEU A 69 -7.94 -0.70 -1.67
N LEU A 70 -6.97 -0.03 -2.32
CA LEU A 70 -6.50 -0.39 -3.65
C LEU A 70 -5.84 -1.77 -3.67
N ASN A 71 -5.07 -2.12 -2.63
CA ASN A 71 -4.50 -3.45 -2.53
C ASN A 71 -5.58 -4.53 -2.35
N VAL A 72 -6.55 -4.30 -1.47
CA VAL A 72 -7.69 -5.20 -1.27
C VAL A 72 -8.48 -5.35 -2.57
N PHE A 73 -8.75 -4.26 -3.28
CA PHE A 73 -9.39 -4.31 -4.59
C PHE A 73 -8.55 -5.08 -5.62
N GLY A 74 -7.24 -4.83 -5.69
CA GLY A 74 -6.32 -5.54 -6.58
C GLY A 74 -6.24 -7.04 -6.30
N ILE A 75 -6.38 -7.47 -5.05
CA ILE A 75 -6.44 -8.89 -4.66
C ILE A 75 -7.82 -9.48 -4.96
N LEU A 76 -8.90 -8.78 -4.59
CA LEU A 76 -10.27 -9.28 -4.67
C LEU A 76 -10.82 -9.27 -6.11
N TYR A 77 -10.34 -8.36 -6.96
CA TYR A 77 -10.76 -8.22 -8.35
C TYR A 77 -10.26 -9.39 -9.20
N ARG A 78 -10.63 -10.63 -8.88
CA ARG A 78 -10.37 -11.75 -9.78
C ARG A 78 -11.24 -11.51 -11.03
N PRO A 79 -10.67 -11.37 -12.24
CA PRO A 79 -11.51 -11.44 -13.43
C PRO A 79 -12.23 -12.78 -13.34
N ARG A 80 -13.56 -12.73 -13.25
CA ARG A 80 -14.43 -13.92 -13.27
C ARG A 80 -13.94 -14.75 -14.45
N GLN A 81 -13.28 -15.87 -14.16
CA GLN A 81 -13.08 -16.87 -15.19
C GLN A 81 -14.50 -17.19 -15.62
N ARG A 82 -14.89 -16.75 -16.83
CA ARG A 82 -16.02 -17.33 -17.53
C ARG A 82 -15.62 -18.79 -17.67
N GLY A 83 -16.03 -19.60 -16.70
CA GLY A 83 -16.08 -21.03 -16.85
C GLY A 83 -16.98 -21.27 -18.06
N ILE A 84 -16.36 -21.87 -19.07
CA ILE A 84 -16.91 -22.67 -20.17
C ILE A 84 -18.36 -22.32 -20.55
#